data_AF-A0A7K3WP13-F1
#
_entry.id   AF-A0A7K3WP13-F1
#
_cell.length_a   1.000
_cell.length_b   1.000
_cell.length_c   1.000
_cell.angle_alpha   90.00
_cell.angle_beta   90.00
_cell.angle_gamma   90.00
#
_symmetry.space_group_name_H-M   'P 1'
#
loop_
_entity.id
_entity.type
_entity.pdbx_description
1 polymer ?
#
loop_
_entity_poly.entity_id
_entity_poly.type
_entity_poly.pdbx_seq_one_letter_code
_entity_poly.pdbx_strand_id
1 'polypeptide(L)' 'MIQINETVEILDLDTNDLGQRLGEMGFWPGKSIQLLISAPFGDPLAFKVDNTIIALRKAEAKLIRVKVAITAA' A
#
# COMPACT_ATOMS: atom_id res chain seq x y z
N MET A 1 -7.67 7.58 5.69
CA MET A 1 -8.12 6.78 4.53
C MET A 1 -7.36 7.27 3.33
N ILE A 2 -6.71 6.38 2.58
CA ILE A 2 -5.94 6.74 1.38
C ILE A 2 -6.92 6.90 0.21
N GLN A 3 -6.75 7.92 -0.61
CA GLN A 3 -7.53 8.20 -1.82
C GLN A 3 -6.85 7.65 -3.07
N ILE A 4 -7.62 7.47 -4.14
CA ILE A 4 -7.08 7.11 -5.44
C ILE A 4 -6.13 8.22 -5.92
N ASN A 5 -5.00 7.82 -6.49
CA ASN A 5 -3.83 8.61 -6.89
C ASN A 5 -3.03 9.23 -5.74
N GLU A 6 -3.33 8.90 -4.48
CA GLU A 6 -2.55 9.37 -3.33
C GLU A 6 -1.32 8.50 -3.11
N THR A 7 -0.17 9.16 -2.93
CA THR A 7 1.10 8.51 -2.59
C THR A 7 1.33 8.58 -1.09
N VAL A 8 1.63 7.44 -0.49
CA VAL A 8 1.88 7.30 0.95
C VAL A 8 3.19 6.58 1.19
N GLU A 9 3.83 6.87 2.31
CA GLU A 9 5.07 6.20 2.72
C GLU A 9 4.74 5.02 3.64
N ILE A 10 5.35 3.87 3.40
CA ILE A 10 5.25 2.69 4.26
C ILE A 10 6.09 2.95 5.52
N LEU A 11 5.46 2.92 6.68
CA LEU A 11 6.14 3.04 7.96
C LEU A 11 6.65 1.69 8.47
N ASP A 12 5.80 0.68 8.36
CA ASP A 12 6.04 -0.62 8.98
C ASP A 12 5.15 -1.70 8.36
N LEU A 13 5.58 -2.95 8.45
CA LEU A 13 4.84 -4.13 8.04
C LEU A 13 4.63 -5.05 9.24
N ASP A 14 3.52 -5.79 9.25
CA ASP A 14 3.33 -6.83 10.25
C ASP A 14 4.40 -7.94 10.14
N THR A 15 4.81 -8.56 11.25
CA THR A 15 5.90 -9.55 11.28
C THR A 15 5.47 -10.98 10.90
N ASN A 16 4.21 -11.15 10.49
CA ASN A 16 3.65 -12.43 10.06
C ASN A 16 4.15 -12.83 8.65
N ASP A 17 3.84 -14.06 8.22
CA ASP A 17 4.26 -14.59 6.91
C ASP A 17 3.78 -13.72 5.73
N LEU A 18 2.62 -13.07 5.86
CA LEU A 18 2.10 -12.17 4.82
C LEU A 18 2.90 -10.87 4.74
N GLY A 19 3.28 -10.28 5.86
CA GLY A 19 4.11 -9.08 5.90
C GLY A 19 5.50 -9.32 5.30
N GLN A 20 6.11 -10.48 5.56
CA GLN A 20 7.37 -10.86 4.90
C GLN A 20 7.21 -10.93 3.38
N ARG A 21 6.15 -11.60 2.89
CA ARG A 21 5.86 -11.66 1.44
C ARG A 21 5.61 -10.29 0.83
N LEU A 22 4.94 -9.39 1.56
CA LEU A 22 4.74 -8.00 1.12
C LEU A 22 6.09 -7.28 0.98
N GLY A 23 7.00 -7.46 1.93
CA GLY A 23 8.38 -6.97 1.82
C GLY A 23 9.09 -7.51 0.57
N GLU A 24 9.01 -8.81 0.31
CA GLU A 24 9.56 -9.43 -0.91
C GLU A 24 8.96 -8.88 -2.21
N MET A 25 7.68 -8.50 -2.17
CA MET A 25 6.97 -7.84 -3.27
C MET A 25 7.34 -6.36 -3.46
N GLY A 26 8.15 -5.78 -2.57
CA GLY A 26 8.64 -4.41 -2.66
C GLY A 26 7.98 -3.42 -1.69
N PHE A 27 7.06 -3.88 -0.84
CA PHE A 27 6.41 -3.05 0.19
C PHE A 27 7.31 -2.86 1.42
N TRP A 28 8.54 -2.41 1.24
CA TRP A 28 9.46 -2.18 2.35
C TRP A 28 9.18 -0.88 3.11
N PRO A 29 9.36 -0.85 4.44
CA PRO A 29 9.40 0.40 5.21
C PRO A 29 10.35 1.43 4.60
N GLY A 30 9.91 2.68 4.54
CA GLY A 30 10.59 3.81 3.88
C GLY A 30 10.30 3.92 2.38
N LYS A 31 9.62 2.94 1.75
CA LYS A 31 9.17 3.07 0.36
C LYS A 31 7.86 3.83 0.25
N SER A 32 7.70 4.55 -0.86
CA SER A 32 6.45 5.19 -1.24
C SER A 32 5.64 4.30 -2.16
N ILE A 33 4.34 4.19 -1.90
CA ILE A 33 3.38 3.46 -2.73
C ILE A 33 2.21 4.36 -3.07
N GLN A 34 1.61 4.15 -4.24
CA GLN A 34 0.48 4.95 -4.70
C GLN A 34 -0.76 4.08 -4.90
N LEU A 35 -1.90 4.46 -4.34
CA LEU A 35 -3.16 3.76 -4.61
C LEU A 35 -3.65 4.17 -6.01
N LEU A 36 -3.66 3.24 -6.97
CA LEU A 36 -4.11 3.54 -8.33
C LEU A 36 -5.60 3.28 -8.54
N ILE A 37 -6.09 2.16 -8.00
CA ILE A 37 -7.46 1.71 -8.23
C ILE A 37 -7.98 1.11 -6.93
N SER A 38 -9.20 1.47 -6.57
CA SER A 38 -10.03 0.67 -5.67
C SER A 38 -11.11 0.02 -6.50
N ALA A 39 -11.31 -1.29 -6.35
CA ALA A 39 -12.43 -1.97 -6.99
C ALA A 39 -13.78 -1.32 -6.61
N PRO A 40 -14.84 -1.48 -7.43
CA PRO A 40 -16.15 -0.86 -7.18
C PRO A 40 -16.75 -1.22 -5.81
N PHE A 41 -16.44 -2.43 -5.31
CA PHE A 41 -16.87 -2.92 -3.99
C PHE A 41 -15.83 -2.72 -2.88
N GLY A 42 -14.74 -1.98 -3.16
CA GLY A 42 -13.71 -1.64 -2.19
C GLY A 42 -12.64 -2.71 -1.94
N ASP A 43 -12.63 -3.79 -2.72
CA ASP A 43 -11.65 -4.89 -2.67
C ASP A 43 -11.59 -5.60 -4.04
N PRO A 44 -10.40 -5.83 -4.65
CA PRO A 44 -9.05 -5.46 -4.22
C PRO A 44 -8.66 -3.99 -4.48
N LEU A 45 -7.55 -3.59 -3.87
CA LEU A 45 -6.88 -2.31 -4.00
C LEU A 45 -5.60 -2.50 -4.82
N ALA A 46 -5.42 -1.73 -5.90
CA ALA A 46 -4.21 -1.77 -6.73
C ALA A 46 -3.25 -0.67 -6.32
N PHE A 47 -2.05 -1.07 -5.89
CA PHE A 47 -0.98 -0.16 -5.50
C PHE A 47 0.13 -0.18 -6.55
N LYS A 48 0.65 1.00 -6.90
CA LYS A 48 1.89 1.14 -7.62
C LYS A 48 3.05 1.11 -6.63
N VAL A 49 3.95 0.16 -6.82
CA VAL A 49 5.19 0.01 -6.05
C VAL A 49 6.33 0.06 -7.04
N ASP A 50 7.14 1.12 -6.96
CA ASP A 50 8.16 1.43 -7.97
C ASP A 50 7.58 1.43 -9.41
N ASN A 51 7.97 0.46 -10.23
CA ASN A 51 7.54 0.29 -11.63
C ASN A 51 6.50 -0.83 -11.83
N THR A 52 6.00 -1.42 -10.74
CA THR A 52 5.08 -2.56 -10.77
C THR A 52 3.74 -2.18 -10.15
N ILE A 53 2.66 -2.79 -10.64
CA ILE A 53 1.33 -2.65 -10.08
C ILE A 53 0.98 -3.95 -9.36
N ILE A 54 0.64 -3.85 -8.08
CA ILE A 54 0.31 -4.99 -7.23
C ILE A 54 -1.10 -4.79 -6.67
N ALA A 55 -1.97 -5.76 -6.93
CA ALA A 55 -3.30 -5.81 -6.35
C ALA A 55 -3.25 -6.53 -5.02
N LEU A 56 -3.62 -5.83 -3.94
CA LEU A 56 -3.76 -6.38 -2.59
C LEU A 56 -5.23 -6.44 -2.21
N ARG A 57 -5.60 -7.51 -1.51
CA ARG A 57 -6.90 -7.55 -0.86
C ARG A 57 -6.96 -6.51 0.25
N LYS A 58 -8.15 -6.01 0.55
CA LYS A 58 -8.37 -5.08 1.66
C LYS A 58 -7.89 -5.63 3.01
N ALA A 59 -7.94 -6.95 3.20
CA ALA A 59 -7.41 -7.61 4.39
C ALA A 59 -5.88 -7.56 4.48
N GLU A 60 -5.18 -7.67 3.35
CA GLU A 60 -3.72 -7.62 3.27
C GLU A 60 -3.21 -6.19 3.40
N ALA A 61 -3.87 -5.24 2.73
CA ALA A 61 -3.54 -3.82 2.81
C ALA A 61 -3.65 -3.25 4.23
N LYS A 62 -4.45 -3.87 5.12
CA LYS A 62 -4.54 -3.50 6.55
C LYS A 62 -3.27 -3.85 7.34
N LEU A 63 -2.44 -4.76 6.84
CA LEU A 63 -1.18 -5.16 7.48
C LEU A 63 -0.05 -4.16 7.21
N ILE A 64 -0.25 -3.22 6.30
CA ILE A 64 0.73 -2.21 5.91
C ILE A 64 0.40 -0.92 6.67
N ARG A 65 1.31 -0.50 7.57
CA ARG A 65 1.19 0.82 8.19
C ARG A 65 1.79 1.85 7.25
N VAL A 66 1.01 2.88 6.94
CA VAL A 66 1.45 3.97 6.07
C VAL A 66 1.26 5.32 6.70
N LYS A 67 2.09 6.29 6.31
CA LYS A 67 1.93 7.70 6.63
C LYS A 67 1.46 8.43 5.39
N VAL A 68 0.33 9.11 5.52
CA VAL A 68 -0.11 10.06 4.50
C VAL A 68 0.84 11.24 4.52
N ALA A 69 1.53 11.48 3.41
CA ALA A 69 2.21 12.74 3.19
C ALA A 69 1.11 13.78 2.91
N ILE A 70 0.67 14.47 3.96
CA ILE A 70 -0.27 15.59 3.80
C ILE A 70 0.50 16.68 3.07
N THR A 71 0.36 16.73 1.75
CA THR A 71 0.66 17.94 1.00
C THR A 71 -0.48 18.89 1.30
N ALA A 72 -0.29 19.70 2.34
CA ALA A 72 -1.11 20.88 2.57
C ALA A 72 -0.97 21.79 1.34
N ALA A 73 -2.07 21.99 0.62
CA ALA A 73 -2.26 23.08 -0.32
C ALA A 73 -3.21 24.10 0.32
#